data_AF-A0A378L741-F1
#
_entry.id   AF-A0A378L741-F1
#
_cell.length_a   1.000
_cell.length_b   1.000
_cell.length_c   1.000
_cell.angle_alpha   90.00
_cell.angle_beta   90.00
_cell.angle_gamma   90.00
#
_symmetry.space_group_name_H-M   'P 1'
#
loop_
_entity.id
_entity.type
_entity.pdbx_description
1 polymer ?
#
loop_
_entity_poly.entity_id
_entity_poly.type
_entity_poly.pdbx_seq_one_letter_code
_entity_poly.pdbx_strand_id
1 'polypeptide(L)'
;MKLISHNTKSIRSSSDDKHPMDKQSSLQELSRKNVIVNEKGYILLLTMVLLIMLTVLALTDVSLNTTQTRIAANATDSEISLEKTEGALNEAINNLLNGTYNANDFLKNSTGLYLLTPGNPPLWTTVNWSSSTSVIPSFQGYSNSQASYIIEQLPSVIQPGQNMKTPTYVYRVTARSLGANGNTSVILQSTVQIQP
;
A
#
# COMPACT_ATOMS: atom_id res chain seq x y z
N MET A 1 -69.11 -47.85 79.27
CA MET A 1 -68.52 -48.59 80.40
C MET A 1 -67.29 -47.81 80.88
N LYS A 2 -67.13 -47.56 82.18
CA LYS A 2 -66.07 -46.70 82.74
C LYS A 2 -65.41 -47.46 83.90
N LEU A 3 -64.07 -47.57 83.89
CA LEU A 3 -63.26 -47.98 85.05
C LEU A 3 -62.02 -47.06 85.11
N ILE A 4 -61.83 -46.27 86.18
CA ILE A 4 -60.86 -46.43 87.29
C ILE A 4 -59.46 -46.91 86.82
N SER A 5 -58.33 -46.31 87.18
CA SER A 5 -57.98 -45.28 88.18
C SER A 5 -56.84 -44.37 87.64
N HIS A 6 -56.16 -43.44 88.33
CA HIS A 6 -56.13 -43.02 89.75
C HIS A 6 -55.81 -41.50 89.85
N ASN A 7 -55.71 -40.94 91.06
CA ASN A 7 -55.12 -39.63 91.36
C ASN A 7 -54.34 -39.71 92.68
N THR A 8 -53.09 -39.25 92.73
CA THR A 8 -52.42 -38.83 93.97
C THR A 8 -51.62 -37.54 93.74
N LYS A 9 -51.86 -36.58 94.64
CA LYS A 9 -51.47 -35.17 94.57
C LYS A 9 -50.20 -34.92 95.38
N SER A 10 -49.27 -34.12 94.88
CA SER A 10 -48.45 -33.23 95.73
C SER A 10 -47.83 -32.08 94.93
N ILE A 11 -47.87 -30.87 95.51
CA ILE A 11 -47.33 -29.62 94.97
C ILE A 11 -46.18 -29.19 95.88
N ARG A 12 -45.07 -28.67 95.35
CA ARG A 12 -44.09 -27.91 96.14
C ARG A 12 -43.32 -26.86 95.33
N SER A 13 -43.34 -25.63 95.85
CA SER A 13 -42.34 -24.53 95.76
C SER A 13 -41.73 -24.20 94.38
N SER A 14 -42.00 -23.07 93.72
CA SER A 14 -41.89 -21.65 94.12
C SER A 14 -40.46 -21.07 94.12
N SER A 15 -40.11 -20.43 93.01
CA SER A 15 -39.19 -19.28 92.82
C SER A 15 -39.13 -19.04 91.30
N ASP A 16 -39.99 -18.22 90.69
CA ASP A 16 -39.98 -16.74 90.75
C ASP A 16 -38.58 -16.17 90.53
N ASP A 17 -38.16 -16.13 89.25
CA ASP A 17 -37.12 -15.24 88.79
C ASP A 17 -37.60 -14.51 87.54
N LYS A 18 -37.48 -13.19 87.54
CA LYS A 18 -38.19 -12.31 86.59
C LYS A 18 -37.33 -12.04 85.37
N HIS A 19 -37.88 -12.29 84.18
CA HIS A 19 -37.39 -11.65 82.96
C HIS A 19 -38.55 -10.99 82.20
N PRO A 20 -38.48 -9.66 81.95
CA PRO A 20 -39.57 -8.92 81.34
C PRO A 20 -39.41 -8.83 79.82
N MET A 21 -40.53 -8.63 79.13
CA MET A 21 -40.63 -8.16 77.74
C MET A 21 -40.02 -9.07 76.65
N ASP A 22 -40.47 -9.04 75.40
CA ASP A 22 -41.76 -8.79 74.76
C ASP A 22 -41.45 -9.04 73.26
N LYS A 23 -42.30 -9.76 72.54
CA LYS A 23 -42.70 -9.35 71.18
C LYS A 23 -41.60 -8.96 70.15
N GLN A 24 -40.49 -9.68 70.07
CA GLN A 24 -39.48 -9.49 69.00
C GLN A 24 -39.20 -10.75 68.15
N SER A 25 -39.60 -11.95 68.58
CA SER A 25 -39.41 -13.19 67.82
C SER A 25 -40.25 -13.30 66.54
N SER A 26 -41.23 -12.42 66.33
CA SER A 26 -42.09 -12.37 65.15
C SER A 26 -41.60 -11.46 64.01
N LEU A 27 -40.42 -10.82 64.14
CA LEU A 27 -39.86 -9.92 63.11
C LEU A 27 -38.62 -10.49 62.35
N GLN A 28 -38.34 -11.79 62.47
CA GLN A 28 -37.28 -12.44 61.68
C GLN A 28 -37.77 -13.04 60.34
N GLU A 29 -39.02 -12.79 59.93
CA GLU A 29 -39.49 -13.08 58.57
C GLU A 29 -39.47 -11.83 57.66
N LEU A 30 -38.52 -10.91 57.90
CA LEU A 30 -38.13 -9.92 56.88
C LEU A 30 -37.44 -10.65 55.73
N SER A 31 -38.28 -11.14 54.81
CA SER A 31 -37.93 -11.71 53.52
C SER A 31 -36.75 -10.95 52.92
N ARG A 32 -35.56 -11.58 52.89
CA ARG A 32 -34.49 -11.17 51.99
C ARG A 32 -34.97 -11.45 50.57
N LYS A 33 -35.76 -10.52 50.05
CA LYS A 33 -36.05 -10.40 48.63
C LYS A 33 -34.72 -10.09 47.94
N ASN A 34 -33.99 -11.15 47.58
CA ASN A 34 -32.96 -11.06 46.55
C ASN A 34 -33.67 -10.55 45.31
N VAL A 35 -33.56 -9.24 45.06
CA VAL A 35 -34.01 -8.63 43.81
C VAL A 35 -33.04 -9.08 42.74
N ILE A 36 -33.25 -10.30 42.24
CA ILE A 36 -32.65 -10.75 40.99
C ILE A 36 -33.30 -9.90 39.91
N VAL A 37 -32.69 -8.75 39.61
CA VAL A 37 -33.10 -7.89 38.50
C VAL A 37 -32.87 -8.71 37.23
N ASN A 38 -33.95 -9.13 36.59
CA ASN A 38 -33.91 -10.05 35.46
C ASN A 38 -33.66 -9.26 34.16
N GLU A 39 -32.48 -8.63 34.07
CA GLU A 39 -31.96 -7.90 32.90
C GLU A 39 -31.70 -8.85 31.72
N LYS A 40 -32.76 -9.38 31.11
CA LYS A 40 -32.68 -10.45 30.09
C LYS A 40 -33.09 -10.03 28.67
N GLY A 41 -33.36 -8.75 28.43
CA GLY A 41 -33.64 -8.20 27.09
C GLY A 41 -32.47 -7.41 26.49
N TYR A 42 -31.89 -6.48 27.26
CA TYR A 42 -31.00 -5.46 26.71
C TYR A 42 -29.58 -5.95 26.39
N ILE A 43 -29.09 -7.01 27.06
CA ILE A 43 -27.71 -7.49 26.89
C ILE A 43 -27.40 -7.91 25.45
N LEU A 44 -28.37 -8.50 24.73
CA LEU A 44 -28.20 -8.90 23.32
C LEU A 44 -28.10 -7.67 22.39
N LEU A 45 -28.86 -6.61 22.69
CA LEU A 45 -28.80 -5.36 21.93
C LEU A 45 -27.44 -4.68 22.17
N LEU A 46 -26.98 -4.62 23.42
CA LEU A 46 -25.68 -4.08 23.78
C LEU A 46 -24.53 -4.85 23.11
N THR A 47 -24.57 -6.18 23.10
CA THR A 47 -23.52 -6.99 22.43
C THR A 47 -23.60 -6.90 20.91
N MET A 48 -24.78 -6.82 20.30
CA MET A 48 -24.92 -6.56 18.85
C MET A 48 -24.34 -5.19 18.47
N VAL A 49 -24.66 -4.13 19.21
CA VAL A 49 -24.12 -2.78 18.95
C VAL A 49 -22.60 -2.76 19.15
N LEU A 50 -22.09 -3.37 20.23
CA LEU A 50 -20.64 -3.48 20.48
C LEU A 50 -19.92 -4.29 19.38
N LEU A 51 -20.51 -5.40 18.94
CA LEU A 51 -19.98 -6.23 17.85
C LEU A 51 -19.91 -5.44 16.55
N ILE A 52 -20.99 -4.72 16.19
CA ILE A 52 -21.02 -3.87 15.00
C ILE A 52 -19.92 -2.80 15.07
N MET A 53 -19.78 -2.10 16.19
CA MET A 53 -18.72 -1.09 16.38
C MET A 53 -17.31 -1.70 16.19
N LEU A 54 -17.04 -2.87 16.78
CA LEU A 54 -15.77 -3.57 16.60
C LEU A 54 -15.53 -4.01 15.15
N THR A 55 -16.56 -4.50 14.44
CA THR A 55 -16.42 -4.88 13.02
C THR A 55 -16.16 -3.68 12.10
N VAL A 56 -16.77 -2.52 12.37
CA VAL A 56 -16.54 -1.29 11.58
C VAL A 56 -15.12 -0.76 11.79
N LEU A 57 -14.60 -0.77 13.02
CA LEU A 57 -13.22 -0.43 13.33
C LEU A 57 -12.24 -1.37 12.59
N ALA A 58 -12.40 -2.69 12.75
CA ALA A 58 -11.54 -3.67 12.11
C ALA A 58 -11.56 -3.58 10.57
N LEU A 59 -12.73 -3.35 9.96
CA LEU A 59 -12.85 -3.17 8.51
C LEU A 59 -12.16 -1.87 8.03
N THR A 60 -12.22 -0.81 8.83
CA THR A 60 -11.55 0.46 8.52
C THR A 60 -10.03 0.27 8.53
N ASP A 61 -9.47 -0.41 9.54
CA ASP A 61 -8.04 -0.69 9.62
C ASP A 61 -7.55 -1.55 8.43
N VAL A 62 -8.32 -2.59 8.05
CA VAL A 62 -8.01 -3.42 6.86
C VAL A 62 -8.04 -2.59 5.57
N SER A 63 -9.01 -1.68 5.42
CA SER A 63 -9.13 -0.79 4.24
C SER A 63 -7.97 0.21 4.15
N LEU A 64 -7.56 0.79 5.29
CA LEU A 64 -6.42 1.70 5.38
C LEU A 64 -5.11 1.00 5.05
N ASN A 65 -4.84 -0.16 5.66
CA ASN A 65 -3.65 -0.96 5.38
C ASN A 65 -3.56 -1.36 3.90
N THR A 66 -4.67 -1.83 3.32
CA THR A 66 -4.72 -2.20 1.89
C THR A 66 -4.39 -1.01 0.98
N THR A 67 -4.90 0.17 1.30
CA THR A 67 -4.59 1.42 0.57
C THR A 67 -3.11 1.79 0.70
N GLN A 68 -2.55 1.75 1.90
CA GLN A 68 -1.13 2.05 2.15
C GLN A 68 -0.19 1.07 1.42
N THR A 69 -0.48 -0.24 1.46
CA THR A 69 0.30 -1.25 0.72
C THR A 69 0.27 -0.99 -0.79
N ARG A 70 -0.87 -0.59 -1.36
CA ARG A 70 -0.98 -0.24 -2.78
C ARG A 70 -0.22 1.04 -3.14
N ILE A 71 -0.26 2.06 -2.29
CA ILE A 71 0.51 3.30 -2.48
C ILE A 71 2.01 2.99 -2.43
N ALA A 72 2.47 2.24 -1.43
CA ALA A 72 3.86 1.83 -1.30
C ALA A 72 4.33 1.00 -2.50
N ALA A 73 3.56 0.00 -2.92
CA ALA A 73 3.87 -0.82 -4.09
C ALA A 73 3.98 0.02 -5.39
N ASN A 74 3.06 0.98 -5.60
CA ASN A 74 3.11 1.87 -6.76
C ASN A 74 4.31 2.84 -6.72
N ALA A 75 4.67 3.33 -5.53
CA ALA A 75 5.84 4.19 -5.34
C ALA A 75 7.14 3.42 -5.68
N THR A 76 7.32 2.24 -5.09
CA THR A 76 8.48 1.37 -5.37
C THR A 76 8.55 0.93 -6.83
N ASP A 77 7.42 0.61 -7.48
CA ASP A 77 7.40 0.28 -8.92
C ASP A 77 7.80 1.47 -9.80
N SER A 78 7.47 2.69 -9.37
CA SER A 78 7.88 3.95 -10.02
C SER A 78 9.37 4.25 -9.82
N GLU A 79 9.90 4.04 -8.61
CA GLU A 79 11.33 4.20 -8.29
C GLU A 79 12.19 3.21 -9.08
N ILE A 80 11.82 1.92 -9.09
CA ILE A 80 12.50 0.89 -9.90
C ILE A 80 12.43 1.20 -11.39
N SER A 81 11.29 1.72 -11.88
CA SER A 81 11.17 2.14 -13.28
C SER A 81 12.03 3.39 -13.56
N LEU A 82 12.18 4.31 -12.61
CA LEU A 82 13.05 5.48 -12.76
C LEU A 82 14.52 5.06 -12.84
N GLU A 83 15.04 4.30 -11.86
CA GLU A 83 16.41 3.78 -11.83
C GLU A 83 16.78 3.04 -13.13
N LYS A 84 15.87 2.17 -13.61
CA LYS A 84 16.03 1.48 -14.90
C LYS A 84 16.08 2.42 -16.09
N THR A 85 15.34 3.52 -16.06
CA THR A 85 15.34 4.50 -17.15
C THR A 85 16.59 5.37 -17.12
N GLU A 86 17.07 5.73 -15.93
CA GLU A 86 18.32 6.50 -15.73
C GLU A 86 19.55 5.70 -16.17
N GLY A 87 19.66 4.43 -15.77
CA GLY A 87 20.78 3.59 -16.21
C GLY A 87 20.80 3.38 -17.73
N ALA A 88 19.63 3.27 -18.38
CA ALA A 88 19.52 3.10 -19.83
C ALA A 88 19.84 4.40 -20.58
N LEU A 89 19.43 5.54 -20.03
CA LEU A 89 19.82 6.86 -20.51
C LEU A 89 21.36 7.04 -20.41
N ASN A 90 21.95 6.67 -19.29
CA ASN A 90 23.40 6.75 -19.07
C ASN A 90 24.18 5.78 -19.96
N GLU A 91 23.71 4.54 -20.16
CA GLU A 91 24.30 3.58 -21.10
C GLU A 91 24.31 4.14 -22.52
N ALA A 92 23.16 4.64 -23.00
CA ALA A 92 23.01 5.23 -24.33
C ALA A 92 23.93 6.43 -24.55
N ILE A 93 24.03 7.32 -23.54
CA ILE A 93 24.93 8.49 -23.57
C ILE A 93 26.40 8.04 -23.59
N ASN A 94 26.78 7.05 -22.78
CA ASN A 94 28.15 6.53 -22.76
C ASN A 94 28.53 5.85 -24.07
N ASN A 95 27.65 5.03 -24.66
CA ASN A 95 27.86 4.41 -25.98
C ASN A 95 28.01 5.48 -27.08
N LEU A 96 27.21 6.54 -27.02
CA LEU A 96 27.30 7.67 -27.95
C LEU A 96 28.62 8.45 -27.79
N LEU A 97 29.05 8.76 -26.56
CA LEU A 97 30.31 9.46 -26.27
C LEU A 97 31.55 8.61 -26.61
N ASN A 98 31.47 7.29 -26.43
CA ASN A 98 32.53 6.34 -26.80
C ASN A 98 32.62 6.08 -28.31
N GLY A 99 31.76 6.70 -29.14
CA GLY A 99 31.76 6.51 -30.59
C GLY A 99 31.27 5.14 -31.05
N THR A 100 30.44 4.45 -30.26
CA THR A 100 29.87 3.14 -30.63
C THR A 100 28.96 3.22 -31.86
N TYR A 101 28.35 4.39 -32.11
CA TYR A 101 27.46 4.63 -33.26
C TYR A 101 28.10 5.59 -34.25
N ASN A 102 28.04 5.27 -35.54
CA ASN A 102 28.57 6.12 -36.60
C ASN A 102 27.43 6.92 -37.27
N ALA A 103 27.78 8.00 -37.98
CA ALA A 103 26.80 8.78 -38.76
C ALA A 103 25.98 7.91 -39.75
N ASN A 104 26.60 6.87 -40.32
CA ASN A 104 25.94 5.91 -41.21
C ASN A 104 24.85 5.06 -40.53
N ASP A 105 24.86 4.94 -39.20
CA ASP A 105 23.86 4.18 -38.46
C ASP A 105 22.58 4.99 -38.26
N PHE A 106 22.70 6.29 -37.96
CA PHE A 106 21.58 7.24 -37.94
C PHE A 106 20.92 7.40 -39.32
N LEU A 107 21.70 7.35 -40.41
CA LEU A 107 21.18 7.38 -41.79
C LEU A 107 20.33 6.14 -42.17
N LYS A 108 20.48 5.01 -41.47
CA LYS A 108 19.63 3.81 -41.67
C LYS A 108 18.24 3.98 -41.05
N ASN A 109 18.09 4.91 -40.11
CA ASN A 109 16.82 5.27 -39.45
C ASN A 109 16.09 4.05 -38.85
N SER A 110 16.84 3.22 -38.10
CA SER A 110 16.45 1.87 -37.67
C SER A 110 17.24 1.44 -36.43
N THR A 111 16.80 0.36 -35.75
CA THR A 111 17.47 -0.23 -34.58
C THR A 111 17.76 0.80 -33.47
N GLY A 112 16.78 1.64 -33.13
CA GLY A 112 16.91 2.67 -32.11
C GLY A 112 17.70 3.93 -32.53
N LEU A 113 18.31 3.97 -33.72
CA LEU A 113 19.13 5.08 -34.20
C LEU A 113 18.43 5.79 -35.37
N TYR A 114 18.11 7.07 -35.17
CA TYR A 114 17.21 7.81 -36.06
C TYR A 114 17.73 9.22 -36.37
N LEU A 115 17.29 9.77 -37.50
CA LEU A 115 17.49 11.17 -37.86
C LEU A 115 16.19 11.96 -37.65
N LEU A 116 16.27 13.15 -37.03
CA LEU A 116 15.11 14.01 -36.85
C LEU A 116 14.48 14.37 -38.20
N THR A 117 13.23 13.96 -38.40
CA THR A 117 12.43 14.40 -39.55
C THR A 117 11.54 15.58 -39.12
N PRO A 118 11.84 16.82 -39.53
CA PRO A 118 11.02 17.97 -39.14
C PRO A 118 9.60 17.85 -39.71
N GLY A 119 8.59 18.15 -38.89
CA GLY A 119 7.16 18.03 -39.24
C GLY A 119 6.51 16.71 -38.85
N ASN A 120 7.28 15.67 -38.54
CA ASN A 120 6.74 14.44 -37.94
C ASN A 120 6.49 14.62 -36.43
N PRO A 121 5.56 13.84 -35.84
CA PRO A 121 5.44 13.76 -34.38
C PRO A 121 6.75 13.26 -33.74
N PRO A 122 7.04 13.63 -32.47
CA PRO A 122 8.27 13.21 -31.80
C PRO A 122 8.38 11.68 -31.76
N LEU A 123 9.53 11.14 -32.19
CA LEU A 123 9.71 9.69 -32.42
C LEU A 123 9.34 8.84 -31.20
N TRP A 124 9.63 9.30 -29.99
CA TRP A 124 9.31 8.60 -28.73
C TRP A 124 7.81 8.34 -28.54
N THR A 125 6.93 9.06 -29.24
CA THR A 125 5.47 8.85 -29.24
C THR A 125 5.00 7.80 -30.25
N THR A 126 5.76 7.55 -31.32
CA THR A 126 5.35 6.69 -32.45
C THR A 126 6.18 5.41 -32.58
N VAL A 127 7.37 5.34 -31.98
CA VAL A 127 8.24 4.18 -32.04
C VAL A 127 7.66 2.98 -31.30
N ASN A 128 7.83 1.78 -31.86
CA ASN A 128 7.42 0.55 -31.18
C ASN A 128 8.45 0.14 -30.12
N TRP A 129 8.24 0.60 -28.89
CA TRP A 129 9.07 0.28 -27.73
C TRP A 129 9.16 -1.21 -27.34
N SER A 130 8.33 -2.10 -27.88
CA SER A 130 8.44 -3.55 -27.66
C SER A 130 9.24 -4.29 -28.74
N SER A 131 9.72 -3.58 -29.77
CA SER A 131 10.44 -4.18 -30.89
C SER A 131 11.94 -3.85 -30.84
N SER A 132 12.78 -4.87 -30.72
CA SER A 132 14.25 -4.74 -30.75
C SER A 132 14.82 -4.29 -32.10
N THR A 133 14.00 -4.19 -33.16
CA THR A 133 14.37 -3.55 -34.43
C THR A 133 14.03 -2.06 -34.47
N SER A 134 13.27 -1.56 -33.49
CA SER A 134 12.84 -0.17 -33.38
C SER A 134 13.49 0.57 -32.21
N VAL A 135 13.90 -0.14 -31.17
CA VAL A 135 14.59 0.41 -29.99
C VAL A 135 15.78 -0.47 -29.60
N ILE A 136 16.79 0.13 -28.96
CA ILE A 136 17.92 -0.63 -28.42
C ILE A 136 17.55 -1.12 -27.01
N PRO A 137 17.55 -2.44 -26.75
CA PRO A 137 17.36 -2.97 -25.40
C PRO A 137 18.60 -2.72 -24.54
N SER A 138 18.38 -2.32 -23.29
CA SER A 138 19.39 -1.96 -22.30
C SER A 138 19.38 -2.97 -21.14
N PHE A 139 19.61 -2.55 -19.89
CA PHE A 139 19.52 -3.42 -18.72
C PHE A 139 18.08 -3.61 -18.21
N GLN A 140 17.86 -4.68 -17.44
CA GLN A 140 16.56 -5.07 -16.87
C GLN A 140 16.46 -4.91 -15.34
N GLY A 141 17.58 -4.60 -14.69
CA GLY A 141 17.69 -4.49 -13.23
C GLY A 141 17.20 -5.76 -12.53
N TYR A 142 16.47 -5.57 -11.44
CA TYR A 142 15.83 -6.64 -10.66
C TYR A 142 14.44 -7.07 -11.16
N SER A 143 14.12 -6.80 -12.44
CA SER A 143 12.78 -7.02 -12.99
C SER A 143 12.80 -7.80 -14.31
N ASN A 144 11.70 -8.47 -14.63
CA ASN A 144 11.53 -9.19 -15.89
C ASN A 144 11.25 -8.28 -17.11
N SER A 145 11.35 -6.96 -16.94
CA SER A 145 11.09 -5.98 -18.01
C SER A 145 12.30 -5.08 -18.24
N GLN A 146 12.91 -5.27 -19.41
CA GLN A 146 14.09 -4.55 -19.87
C GLN A 146 13.76 -3.07 -20.15
N ALA A 147 14.66 -2.16 -19.77
CA ALA A 147 14.64 -0.80 -20.28
C ALA A 147 15.12 -0.79 -21.74
N SER A 148 14.72 0.23 -22.49
CA SER A 148 15.15 0.43 -23.87
C SER A 148 15.38 1.91 -24.16
N TYR A 149 16.20 2.22 -25.15
CA TYR A 149 16.43 3.59 -25.58
C TYR A 149 16.41 3.75 -27.10
N ILE A 150 16.25 5.01 -27.51
CA ILE A 150 16.42 5.50 -28.86
C ILE A 150 17.31 6.74 -28.83
N ILE A 151 18.06 6.96 -29.90
CA ILE A 151 18.88 8.15 -30.10
C ILE A 151 18.47 8.79 -31.44
N GLU A 152 17.96 10.02 -31.36
CA GLU A 152 17.67 10.84 -32.53
C GLU A 152 18.79 11.85 -32.74
N GLN A 153 19.44 11.83 -33.90
CA GLN A 153 20.32 12.91 -34.32
C GLN A 153 19.47 14.13 -34.71
N LEU A 154 19.67 15.23 -34.00
CA LEU A 154 19.08 16.53 -34.29
C LEU A 154 19.97 17.31 -35.29
N PRO A 155 19.47 18.41 -35.90
CA PRO A 155 20.29 19.27 -36.75
C PRO A 155 21.55 19.76 -36.03
N SER A 156 22.71 19.51 -36.62
CA SER A 156 24.00 19.95 -36.09
C SER A 156 24.10 21.48 -36.05
N VAL A 157 24.87 22.00 -35.10
CA VAL A 157 25.05 23.45 -34.89
C VAL A 157 26.51 23.86 -35.15
N ILE A 158 26.69 25.07 -35.70
CA ILE A 158 28.00 25.72 -35.79
C ILE A 158 28.07 26.76 -34.67
N GLN A 159 29.05 26.62 -33.78
CA GLN A 159 29.32 27.60 -32.73
C GLN A 159 30.33 28.65 -33.21
N PRO A 160 30.32 29.89 -32.67
CA PRO A 160 31.32 30.90 -33.03
C PRO A 160 32.76 30.38 -32.86
N GLY A 161 33.58 30.54 -33.88
CA GLY A 161 34.96 30.03 -33.91
C GLY A 161 35.14 28.57 -34.37
N GLN A 162 34.05 27.82 -34.61
CA GLN A 162 34.13 26.47 -35.16
C GLN A 162 34.36 26.46 -36.68
N ASN A 163 35.05 25.42 -37.16
CA ASN A 163 35.16 25.16 -38.59
C ASN A 163 33.85 24.54 -39.10
N MET A 164 33.28 25.08 -40.17
CA MET A 164 32.03 24.58 -40.76
C MET A 164 32.10 23.11 -41.24
N LYS A 165 33.31 22.57 -41.46
CA LYS A 165 33.54 21.17 -41.82
C LYS A 165 33.44 20.20 -40.63
N THR A 166 33.52 20.70 -39.40
CA THR A 166 33.46 19.93 -38.14
C THR A 166 32.34 20.48 -37.24
N PRO A 167 31.06 20.33 -37.65
CA PRO A 167 29.93 20.85 -36.89
C PRO A 167 29.78 20.13 -35.55
N THR A 168 29.21 20.81 -34.56
CA THR A 168 28.82 20.16 -33.30
C THR A 168 27.54 19.36 -33.55
N TYR A 169 27.63 18.04 -33.41
CA TYR A 169 26.48 17.15 -33.53
C TYR A 169 25.63 17.24 -32.27
N VAL A 170 24.31 17.24 -32.45
CA VAL A 170 23.35 17.29 -31.34
C VAL A 170 22.50 16.03 -31.40
N TYR A 171 22.38 15.34 -30.28
CA TYR A 171 21.63 14.08 -30.18
C TYR A 171 20.61 14.16 -29.05
N ARG A 172 19.38 13.72 -29.30
CA ARG A 172 18.33 13.54 -28.31
C ARG A 172 18.23 12.06 -27.97
N VAL A 173 18.68 11.71 -26.77
CA VAL A 173 18.57 10.37 -26.23
C VAL A 173 17.25 10.28 -25.47
N THR A 174 16.41 9.30 -25.79
CA THR A 174 15.19 9.01 -25.02
C THR A 174 15.24 7.58 -24.52
N ALA A 175 15.21 7.39 -23.21
CA ALA A 175 15.12 6.10 -22.56
C ALA A 175 13.71 5.88 -22.04
N ARG A 176 13.26 4.61 -22.02
CA ARG A 176 11.98 4.19 -21.46
C ARG A 176 12.16 2.88 -20.70
N SER A 177 11.40 2.72 -19.62
CA SER A 177 11.17 1.40 -19.03
C SER A 177 9.70 1.20 -18.69
N LEU A 178 9.38 -0.04 -18.31
CA LEU A 178 8.14 -0.42 -17.64
C LEU A 178 8.45 -0.85 -16.20
N GLY A 179 7.51 -0.66 -15.29
CA GLY A 179 7.55 -1.26 -13.95
C GLY A 179 7.53 -2.79 -14.01
N ALA A 180 7.78 -3.44 -12.87
CA ALA A 180 7.77 -4.90 -12.75
C ALA A 180 6.41 -5.51 -13.14
N ASN A 181 5.32 -4.78 -12.93
CA ASN A 181 3.96 -5.17 -13.29
C ASN A 181 3.51 -4.68 -14.69
N GLY A 182 4.38 -4.06 -15.48
CA GLY A 182 4.08 -3.55 -16.83
C GLY A 182 3.17 -2.31 -16.90
N ASN A 183 2.46 -1.99 -15.82
CA ASN A 183 1.46 -0.90 -15.77
C ASN A 183 2.08 0.49 -15.56
N THR A 184 3.20 0.57 -14.84
CA THR A 184 3.98 1.80 -14.69
C THR A 184 4.90 1.95 -15.90
N SER A 185 5.07 3.17 -16.43
CA SER A 185 6.07 3.44 -17.46
C SER A 185 6.71 4.79 -17.22
N VAL A 186 8.03 4.80 -17.15
CA VAL A 186 8.85 6.01 -17.05
C VAL A 186 9.56 6.24 -18.38
N ILE A 187 9.62 7.50 -18.81
CA ILE A 187 10.38 7.96 -19.97
C ILE A 187 11.26 9.12 -19.49
N LEU A 188 12.55 9.05 -19.80
CA LEU A 188 13.50 10.14 -19.59
C LEU A 188 14.10 10.56 -20.93
N GLN A 189 14.42 11.84 -21.04
CA GLN A 189 15.00 12.41 -22.26
C GLN A 189 16.13 13.36 -21.90
N SER A 190 17.25 13.24 -22.61
CA SER A 190 18.40 14.14 -22.51
C SER A 190 18.85 14.57 -23.89
N THR A 191 19.49 15.73 -23.97
CA THR A 191 20.10 16.24 -25.20
C THR A 191 21.60 16.40 -24.98
N VAL A 192 22.41 15.74 -25.81
CA VAL A 192 23.87 15.72 -25.72
C VAL A 192 24.44 16.41 -26.95
N GLN A 193 25.48 17.23 -26.75
CA GLN A 193 26.24 17.85 -27.82
C GLN A 193 27.63 17.21 -27.89
N ILE A 194 28.05 16.81 -29.09
CA ILE A 194 29.36 16.21 -29.33
C ILE A 194 30.05 17.02 -30.42
N GLN A 195 31.18 17.63 -30.05
CA GLN A 195 32.08 18.26 -31.00
C GLN A 195 33.13 17.22 -31.44
N PRO A 196 33.28 16.97 -32.76
CA PRO A 196 34.33 16.11 -33.30
C PRO A 196 35.71 16.79 -33.35
#